data_AF-T1BAB8-F1
#
_entry.id   AF-T1BAB8-F1
#
_cell.length_a   1.000
_cell.length_b   1.000
_cell.length_c   1.000
_cell.angle_alpha   90.00
_cell.angle_beta   90.00
_cell.angle_gamma   90.00
#
_symmetry.space_group_name_H-M   'P 1'
#
loop_
_entity.id
_entity.type
_entity.pdbx_description
1 polymer ?
#
loop_
_entity_poly.entity_id
_entity_poly.type
_entity_poly.pdbx_seq_one_letter_code
_entity_poly.pdbx_strand_id
1 'polypeptide(L)'
;SSYFEGREDNDLVLFGYSRDRKRGKEQIVIGLVMADGIPIHHEVWPGNTVDPKTLESTISVLKEKFHIKNVIIIADRAFGRSKSLDLLDKNLYITA
;
A
#
# COMPACT_ATOMS: atom_id res chain seq x y z
N SER A 1 -0.33 0.45 -12.69
CA SER A 1 -0.78 1.47 -11.71
C SER A 1 -2.30 1.59 -11.73
N SER A 2 -2.92 2.24 -10.73
CA SER A 2 -4.35 2.59 -10.77
C SER A 2 -4.49 4.05 -11.23
N TYR A 3 -5.15 4.27 -12.37
CA TYR A 3 -5.30 5.59 -12.98
C TYR A 3 -6.65 6.19 -12.63
N PHE A 4 -6.66 7.49 -12.34
CA PHE A 4 -7.88 8.25 -12.16
C PHE A 4 -8.29 8.87 -13.51
N GLU A 5 -9.58 8.80 -13.85
CA GLU A 5 -10.16 9.46 -15.02
C GLU A 5 -11.42 10.20 -14.54
N GLY A 6 -11.41 11.53 -14.64
CA GLY A 6 -12.46 12.39 -14.11
C GLY A 6 -12.01 13.84 -14.04
N ARG A 7 -12.85 14.70 -13.48
CA ARG A 7 -12.51 16.09 -13.15
C ARG A 7 -12.74 16.29 -11.67
N GLU A 8 -11.75 15.90 -10.87
CA GLU A 8 -11.78 16.07 -9.42
C GLU A 8 -10.46 16.70 -8.99
N ASP A 9 -10.56 17.74 -8.18
CA ASP A 9 -9.41 18.42 -7.57
C ASP A 9 -9.46 18.13 -6.07
N ASN A 10 -8.81 17.05 -5.66
CA ASN A 10 -8.70 16.65 -4.26
C ASN A 10 -7.35 16.03 -3.96
N ASP A 11 -7.04 15.92 -2.67
CA ASP A 11 -5.74 15.49 -2.17
C ASP A 11 -5.38 14.03 -2.49
N LEU A 12 -6.33 13.22 -2.98
CA LEU A 12 -6.07 11.83 -3.38
C LEU A 12 -5.60 11.73 -4.84
N VAL A 13 -6.16 12.54 -5.72
CA VAL A 13 -5.92 12.47 -7.17
C VAL A 13 -4.66 13.26 -7.51
N LEU A 14 -3.50 12.59 -7.44
CA LEU A 14 -2.21 13.23 -7.65
C LEU A 14 -1.39 12.49 -8.71
N PHE A 15 -0.47 13.20 -9.36
CA PHE A 15 0.52 12.58 -10.23
C PHE A 15 1.48 11.73 -9.40
N GLY A 16 1.57 10.45 -9.78
CA GLY A 16 2.36 9.44 -9.08
C GLY A 16 3.36 8.72 -9.97
N TYR A 17 4.10 7.79 -9.37
CA TYR A 17 4.99 6.91 -10.11
C TYR A 17 4.18 5.88 -10.93
N SER A 18 4.12 6.09 -12.24
CA SER A 18 3.50 5.12 -13.15
C SER A 18 4.41 3.91 -13.38
N ARG A 19 4.02 2.73 -12.87
CA ARG A 19 4.72 1.45 -13.15
C ARG A 19 4.70 1.12 -14.65
N ASP A 20 3.65 1.54 -15.35
CA ASP A 20 3.47 1.28 -16.79
C ASP A 20 4.16 2.35 -17.67
N ARG A 21 5.02 3.20 -17.08
CA ARG A 21 5.76 4.31 -17.73
C ARG A 21 4.90 5.30 -18.54
N LYS A 22 3.58 5.34 -18.30
CA LYS A 22 2.67 6.33 -18.90
C LYS A 22 2.81 7.67 -18.17
N ARG A 23 3.14 8.73 -18.93
CA ARG A 23 3.24 10.11 -18.41
C ARG A 23 1.88 10.81 -18.48
N GLY A 24 1.69 11.82 -17.63
CA GLY A 24 0.53 12.70 -17.69
C GLY A 24 -0.79 12.05 -17.24
N LYS A 25 -0.71 11.02 -16.40
CA LYS A 25 -1.88 10.36 -15.82
C LYS A 25 -1.89 10.51 -14.31
N GLU A 26 -2.96 11.10 -13.81
CA GLU A 26 -3.29 11.17 -12.40
C GLU A 26 -3.60 9.76 -11.88
N GLN A 27 -3.26 9.55 -10.61
CA GLN A 27 -3.30 8.24 -9.99
C GLN A 27 -3.89 8.35 -8.59
N ILE A 28 -4.37 7.21 -8.11
CA ILE A 28 -4.64 6.95 -6.69
C ILE A 28 -3.91 5.66 -6.33
N VAL A 29 -3.53 5.51 -5.07
CA VAL A 29 -2.95 4.27 -4.56
C VAL A 29 -4.03 3.52 -3.80
N ILE A 30 -4.28 2.27 -4.17
CA ILE A 30 -5.27 1.40 -3.51
C ILE A 30 -4.54 0.23 -2.87
N GLY A 31 -4.76 0.04 -1.58
CA GLY A 31 -4.32 -1.14 -0.83
C GLY A 31 -5.51 -2.06 -0.58
N LEU A 32 -5.29 -3.35 -0.75
CA LEU A 32 -6.30 -4.37 -0.53
C LEU A 32 -5.73 -5.43 0.41
N VAL A 33 -6.48 -5.72 1.48
CA VAL A 33 -6.16 -6.80 2.41
C VAL A 33 -7.10 -7.97 2.11
N MET A 34 -6.50 -9.13 1.87
CA MET A 34 -7.19 -10.36 1.53
C MET A 34 -7.00 -11.39 2.64
N ALA A 35 -8.06 -12.11 3.00
CA ALA A 35 -8.01 -13.28 3.85
C ALA A 35 -8.81 -14.42 3.20
N ASP A 36 -8.19 -15.56 2.98
CA ASP A 36 -8.80 -16.73 2.32
C ASP A 36 -9.49 -16.40 0.97
N GLY A 37 -8.83 -15.56 0.15
CA GLY A 37 -9.37 -15.12 -1.14
C GLY A 37 -10.50 -14.09 -1.04
N ILE A 38 -10.90 -13.66 0.17
CA ILE A 38 -11.95 -12.67 0.41
C ILE A 38 -11.32 -11.32 0.79
N PRO A 39 -11.71 -10.20 0.15
CA PRO A 39 -11.27 -8.87 0.58
C PRO A 39 -11.91 -8.51 1.93
N ILE A 40 -11.07 -8.22 2.93
CA ILE A 40 -11.52 -7.89 4.29
C ILE A 40 -11.33 -6.41 4.64
N HIS A 41 -10.46 -5.70 3.92
CA HIS A 41 -10.22 -4.28 4.10
C HIS A 41 -9.60 -3.65 2.86
N HIS A 42 -9.81 -2.36 2.68
CA HIS A 42 -9.13 -1.57 1.68
C HIS A 42 -8.78 -0.18 2.22
N GLU A 43 -7.75 0.42 1.64
CA GLU A 43 -7.37 1.81 1.89
C GLU A 43 -7.06 2.50 0.56
N VAL A 44 -7.34 3.80 0.52
CA VAL A 44 -7.03 4.66 -0.63
C VAL A 44 -6.13 5.79 -0.14
N TRP A 45 -5.01 5.96 -0.81
CA TRP A 45 -4.04 7.01 -0.53
C TRP A 45 -3.77 7.86 -1.77
N PRO A 46 -3.19 9.06 -1.60
CA PRO A 46 -2.81 9.92 -2.70
C PRO A 46 -1.93 9.23 -3.74
N GLY A 47 -2.11 9.55 -5.02
CA GLY A 47 -1.38 8.93 -6.14
C GLY A 47 0.15 8.98 -6.05
N ASN A 48 0.71 9.96 -5.31
CA ASN A 48 2.14 10.11 -5.06
C ASN A 48 2.63 9.40 -3.78
N THR A 49 1.79 8.60 -3.13
CA THR A 49 2.15 7.87 -1.90
C THR A 49 3.20 6.79 -2.19
N VAL A 50 4.19 6.70 -1.30
CA VAL A 50 5.27 5.71 -1.38
C VAL A 50 4.99 4.50 -0.49
N ASP A 51 5.44 3.32 -0.96
CA ASP A 51 5.16 2.01 -0.36
C ASP A 51 5.42 1.87 1.16
N PRO A 52 6.46 2.50 1.78
CA PRO A 52 6.65 2.38 3.23
C PRO A 52 5.48 2.95 4.05
N LYS A 53 4.84 4.03 3.60
CA LYS A 53 3.72 4.67 4.33
C LYS A 53 2.45 3.83 4.28
N THR A 54 2.21 3.13 3.17
CA THR A 54 1.07 2.23 3.02
C THR A 54 1.24 0.97 3.87
N LEU A 55 2.48 0.54 4.09
CA LEU A 55 2.78 -0.63 4.92
C LEU A 55 2.48 -0.39 6.41
N GLU A 56 2.97 0.73 6.97
CA GLU A 56 2.72 1.09 8.38
C GLU A 56 1.23 1.13 8.71
N SER A 57 0.47 1.87 7.89
CA SER A 57 -0.98 2.01 8.04
C SER A 57 -1.70 0.66 7.95
N THR A 58 -1.38 -0.14 6.93
CA THR A 58 -1.97 -1.47 6.76
C THR A 58 -1.69 -2.38 7.97
N ILE A 59 -0.46 -2.38 8.49
CA ILE A 59 -0.09 -3.15 9.69
C ILE A 59 -0.93 -2.73 10.90
N SER A 60 -1.08 -1.42 11.13
CA SER A 60 -1.89 -0.92 12.25
C SER A 60 -3.33 -1.41 12.14
N VAL A 61 -3.91 -1.39 10.94
CA VAL A 61 -5.26 -1.93 10.73
C VAL A 61 -5.34 -3.44 11.02
N LEU A 62 -4.37 -4.24 10.56
CA LEU A 62 -4.35 -5.68 10.85
C LEU A 62 -4.32 -5.97 12.35
N LYS A 63 -3.55 -5.19 13.12
CA LYS A 63 -3.42 -5.33 14.57
C LYS A 63 -4.62 -4.81 15.33
N GLU A 64 -5.05 -3.58 15.06
CA GLU A 64 -6.03 -2.87 15.88
C GLU A 64 -7.47 -3.23 15.51
N LYS A 65 -7.75 -3.34 14.21
CA LYS A 65 -9.11 -3.62 13.73
C LYS A 65 -9.38 -5.12 13.67
N PHE A 66 -8.45 -5.88 13.10
CA PHE A 66 -8.63 -7.32 12.90
C PHE A 66 -8.05 -8.18 14.03
N HIS A 67 -7.34 -7.59 14.99
CA HIS A 67 -6.74 -8.29 16.13
C HIS A 67 -5.80 -9.42 15.71
N ILE A 68 -5.17 -9.30 14.52
CA ILE A 68 -4.24 -10.29 13.99
C ILE A 68 -2.87 -10.05 14.63
N LYS A 69 -2.39 -11.05 15.37
CA LYS A 69 -1.13 -10.96 16.12
C LYS A 69 0.10 -11.33 15.30
N ASN A 70 -0.06 -12.30 14.39
CA ASN A 70 1.02 -12.82 13.56
C ASN A 70 0.68 -12.56 12.09
N VAL A 71 1.54 -11.84 11.40
CA VAL A 71 1.37 -11.53 9.97
C VAL A 71 2.65 -11.94 9.26
N ILE A 72 2.51 -12.70 8.17
CA ILE A 72 3.60 -12.95 7.22
C ILE A 72 3.33 -12.04 6.02
N ILE A 73 4.30 -11.21 5.65
CA ILE A 73 4.13 -10.24 4.57
C ILE A 73 4.96 -10.72 3.39
N ILE A 74 4.26 -11.12 2.33
CA ILE A 74 4.85 -11.47 1.03
C ILE A 74 4.66 -10.25 0.13
N ALA A 75 5.76 -9.64 -0.30
CA ALA A 75 5.72 -8.44 -1.12
C ALA A 75 6.74 -8.54 -2.27
N ASP A 76 6.47 -7.81 -3.36
CA ASP A 76 7.38 -7.78 -4.49
C ASP A 76 8.71 -7.08 -4.16
N ARG A 77 9.75 -7.29 -4.98
CA ARG A 77 11.08 -6.69 -4.76
C ARG A 77 11.05 -5.15 -4.70
N ALA A 78 10.10 -4.50 -5.38
CA ALA A 78 10.02 -3.04 -5.39
C ALA A 78 9.58 -2.51 -4.02
N PHE A 79 8.87 -3.33 -3.24
CA PHE A 79 8.48 -3.08 -1.85
C PHE A 79 9.67 -3.08 -0.88
N GLY A 80 10.69 -3.91 -1.15
CA GLY A 80 11.88 -4.13 -0.31
C GLY A 80 12.91 -3.00 -0.32
N ARG A 81 12.48 -1.73 -0.37
CA ARG A 81 13.38 -0.58 -0.13
C ARG A 81 13.70 -0.52 1.36
N SER A 82 14.91 -0.10 1.72
CA SER A 82 15.49 -0.20 3.08
C SER A 82 14.53 0.17 4.21
N LYS A 83 13.81 1.29 4.10
CA LYS A 83 12.86 1.73 5.14
C LYS A 83 11.69 0.78 5.37
N SER A 84 11.16 0.13 4.33
CA SER A 84 10.08 -0.85 4.47
C SER A 84 10.57 -2.11 5.18
N LEU A 85 11.79 -2.56 4.89
CA LEU A 85 12.41 -3.72 5.54
C LEU A 85 12.71 -3.45 7.01
N ASP A 86 13.28 -2.28 7.33
CA ASP A 86 13.52 -1.86 8.72
C ASP A 86 12.23 -1.88 9.56
N LEU A 87 11.11 -1.52 8.94
CA LEU A 87 9.77 -1.53 9.54
C LEU A 87 9.26 -2.95 9.81
N LEU A 88 9.52 -3.87 8.90
CA LEU A 88 9.12 -5.27 9.03
C LEU A 88 9.95 -5.98 10.10
N ASP A 89 11.27 -5.78 10.07
CA ASP A 89 12.21 -6.37 11.03
C ASP A 89 11.92 -5.92 12.47
N LYS A 90 11.68 -4.61 12.67
CA LYS A 90 11.34 -4.07 14.01
C LYS A 90 10.04 -4.61 14.59
N ASN A 91 9.12 -5.06 13.73
CA ASN A 91 7.81 -5.55 14.15
C ASN A 91 7.69 -7.08 14.05
N LEU A 92 8.80 -7.80 13.87
CA LEU A 92 8.87 -9.26 13.78
C LEU A 92 8.03 -9.85 12.63
N TYR A 93 7.85 -9.11 11.55
CA TYR A 93 7.19 -9.63 10.35
C TYR A 93 8.22 -10.33 9.46
N ILE A 94 8.00 -11.62 9.21
CA ILE A 94 8.86 -12.41 8.34
C ILE A 94 8.58 -11.99 6.88
N THR A 95 9.64 -11.61 6.19
CA THR A 95 9.65 -11.43 4.73
C THR A 95 10.10 -12.74 4.09
N ALA A 96 9.46 -13.14 2.99
CA ALA A 96 9.79 -14.33 2.20
C ALA A 96 10.10 -13.94 0.75
#